data_AF-A0A9E1Y593-F1
#
_entry.id   AF-A0A9E1Y593-F1
#
_cell.length_a   1.000
_cell.length_b   1.000
_cell.length_c   1.000
_cell.angle_alpha   90.00
_cell.angle_beta   90.00
_cell.angle_gamma   90.00
#
_symmetry.space_group_name_H-M   'P 1'
#
loop_
_entity.id
_entity.type
_entity.pdbx_description
1 polymer ?
#
loop_
_entity_poly.entity_id
_entity_poly.type
_entity_poly.pdbx_seq_one_letter_code
_entity_poly.pdbx_strand_id
1 'polypeptide(L)'
;MYKKLIFFIVTLTTIFSQINHQDKIVVKRLVGLSTLTFDFDGRVNETGVFHKHLDLGIHYPILSTWTLGLKYRTQYRFKENKWNLEQRPQIEILKAIKNQKVKLQLRSRMDYRIREGKEDEMRNRSRIQFKAPKPFTFFQITPFISNEFFFAPKTW
;
A
#
# COMPACT_ATOMS: atom_id res chain seq x y z
N MET A 1 23.75 -28.76 7.90
CA MET A 1 22.80 -27.95 8.72
C MET A 1 23.30 -26.52 8.93
N TYR A 2 24.55 -26.32 9.36
CA TYR A 2 25.16 -24.99 9.61
C TYR A 2 25.14 -24.01 8.44
N LYS A 3 25.31 -24.45 7.19
CA LYS A 3 25.26 -23.56 6.01
C LYS A 3 23.89 -22.85 5.86
N LYS A 4 22.79 -23.53 6.18
CA LYS A 4 21.44 -22.94 6.13
C LYS A 4 21.21 -21.96 7.28
N LEU A 5 21.75 -22.25 8.46
CA LEU A 5 21.71 -21.36 9.63
C LEU A 5 22.55 -20.10 9.40
N ILE A 6 23.76 -20.23 8.84
CA ILE A 6 24.63 -19.09 8.49
C ILE A 6 23.94 -18.22 7.44
N PHE A 7 23.37 -18.83 6.39
CA PHE A 7 22.61 -18.08 5.38
C PHE A 7 21.43 -17.33 6.02
N PHE A 8 20.66 -18.00 6.89
CA PHE A 8 19.55 -17.38 7.61
C PHE A 8 20.02 -16.20 8.49
N ILE A 9 21.10 -16.35 9.25
CA ILE A 9 21.67 -15.30 10.10
C ILE A 9 22.17 -14.12 9.25
N VAL A 10 22.89 -14.38 8.15
CA VAL A 10 23.36 -13.33 7.23
C VAL A 10 22.20 -12.59 6.57
N THR A 11 21.12 -13.30 6.20
CA THR A 11 19.91 -12.63 5.68
C THR A 11 19.21 -11.82 6.77
N LEU A 12 19.19 -12.29 8.01
CA LEU A 12 18.56 -11.58 9.12
C LEU A 12 19.34 -10.29 9.45
N THR A 13 20.68 -10.37 9.53
CA THR A 13 21.52 -9.21 9.83
C THR A 13 21.54 -8.18 8.71
N THR A 14 21.46 -8.58 7.44
CA THR A 14 21.36 -7.64 6.31
C THR A 14 20.01 -6.93 6.22
N ILE A 15 18.94 -7.50 6.78
CA ILE A 15 17.64 -6.85 6.90
C ILE A 15 17.65 -5.83 8.05
N PHE A 16 18.19 -6.21 9.22
CA PHE A 16 18.15 -5.35 10.42
C PHE A 16 19.31 -4.33 10.52
N SER A 17 20.36 -4.45 9.71
CA SER A 17 21.47 -3.47 9.66
C SER A 17 21.18 -2.24 8.80
N GLN A 18 20.01 -2.17 8.16
CA GLN A 18 19.66 -1.04 7.32
C GLN A 18 19.23 0.15 8.17
N ILE A 19 20.06 1.19 8.20
CA ILE A 19 19.77 2.46 8.87
C ILE A 19 18.50 3.11 8.30
N ASN A 20 18.24 2.91 7.00
CA ASN A 20 17.00 3.29 6.33
C ASN A 20 16.15 2.03 6.08
N HIS A 21 15.11 1.82 6.87
CA HIS A 21 14.20 0.69 6.68
C HIS A 21 12.74 1.09 6.87
N GLN A 22 11.87 0.26 6.28
CA GLN A 22 10.42 0.36 6.40
C GLN A 22 9.89 -0.99 6.88
N ASP A 23 9.21 -0.97 8.02
CA ASP A 23 8.48 -2.11 8.53
C ASP A 23 7.00 -1.93 8.25
N LYS A 24 6.39 -2.95 7.65
CA LYS A 24 4.98 -2.91 7.25
C LYS A 24 4.26 -4.20 7.61
N ILE A 25 3.16 -4.07 8.34
CA ILE A 25 2.26 -5.17 8.68
C ILE A 25 0.90 -4.88 8.06
N VAL A 26 0.42 -5.79 7.20
CA VAL A 26 -0.91 -5.70 6.60
C VAL A 26 -1.70 -6.96 6.93
N VAL A 27 -2.78 -6.79 7.68
CA VAL A 27 -3.73 -7.84 7.99
C VAL A 27 -4.97 -7.64 7.13
N LYS A 28 -5.38 -8.68 6.41
CA LYS A 28 -6.62 -8.71 5.63
C LYS A 28 -7.50 -9.82 6.14
N ARG A 29 -8.75 -9.52 6.47
CA ARG A 29 -9.73 -10.50 6.97
C ARG A 29 -11.01 -10.41 6.17
N LEU A 30 -11.46 -11.56 5.67
CA LEU A 30 -12.77 -11.68 5.05
C LEU A 30 -13.85 -11.72 6.14
N VAL A 31 -14.86 -10.86 6.03
CA VAL A 31 -16.02 -10.77 6.91
C VAL A 31 -17.26 -10.68 6.03
N GLY A 32 -17.96 -11.82 5.88
CA GLY A 32 -19.00 -11.96 4.86
C GLY A 32 -18.41 -11.78 3.46
N LEU A 33 -19.01 -10.89 2.67
CA LEU A 33 -18.50 -10.52 1.34
C LEU A 33 -17.40 -9.45 1.39
N SER A 34 -17.25 -8.77 2.53
CA SER A 34 -16.31 -7.65 2.69
C SER A 34 -14.92 -8.12 3.10
N THR A 35 -13.88 -7.43 2.65
CA THR A 35 -12.51 -7.57 3.17
C THR A 35 -12.16 -6.38 4.04
N LEU A 36 -11.98 -6.62 5.34
CA LEU A 36 -11.39 -5.66 6.27
C LEU A 36 -9.86 -5.69 6.11
N THR A 37 -9.25 -4.52 6.12
CA THR A 37 -7.81 -4.32 6.01
C THR A 37 -7.32 -3.44 7.14
N PHE A 38 -6.30 -3.89 7.82
CA PHE A 38 -5.56 -3.15 8.84
C PHE A 38 -4.10 -3.09 8.36
N ASP A 39 -3.56 -1.89 8.24
CA ASP A 39 -2.22 -1.65 7.70
C ASP A 39 -1.47 -0.69 8.63
N PHE A 40 -0.35 -1.17 9.18
CA PHE A 40 0.59 -0.41 9.98
C PHE A 40 1.91 -0.32 9.22
N ASP A 41 2.45 0.88 9.00
CA ASP A 41 3.84 1.03 8.57
C ASP A 41 4.60 2.09 9.39
N GLY A 42 5.83 1.72 9.75
CA GLY A 42 6.80 2.54 10.44
C GLY A 42 8.06 2.65 9.59
N ARG A 43 8.68 3.84 9.60
CA ARG A 43 9.92 4.08 8.85
C ARG A 43 10.94 4.79 9.70
N VAL A 44 12.16 4.31 9.58
CA VAL A 44 13.33 4.80 10.29
C VAL A 44 14.36 5.25 9.26
N ASN A 45 15.05 6.33 9.59
CA ASN A 45 16.24 6.79 8.89
C ASN A 45 17.37 7.03 9.92
N GLU A 46 18.45 7.67 9.46
CA GLU A 46 19.62 8.03 10.29
C GLU A 46 19.26 8.84 11.56
N THR A 47 18.15 9.58 11.54
CA THR A 47 17.70 10.42 12.67
C THR A 47 16.68 9.72 13.58
N GLY A 48 16.33 8.46 13.29
CA GLY A 48 15.33 7.68 14.01
C GLY A 48 13.99 7.55 13.28
N VAL A 49 12.92 7.30 14.03
CA VAL A 49 11.58 7.11 13.46
C VAL A 49 11.06 8.46 12.95
N PHE A 50 10.83 8.57 11.65
CA PHE A 50 10.34 9.81 11.03
C PHE A 50 8.95 9.66 10.40
N HIS A 51 8.45 8.42 10.28
CA HIS A 51 7.14 8.14 9.72
C HIS A 51 6.46 6.99 10.47
N LYS A 52 5.17 7.17 10.75
CA LYS A 52 4.28 6.10 11.20
C LYS A 52 2.91 6.32 10.58
N HIS A 53 2.24 5.26 10.15
CA HIS A 53 0.87 5.35 9.68
C HIS A 53 0.04 4.14 10.07
N LEU A 54 -1.25 4.40 10.30
CA LEU A 54 -2.28 3.40 10.52
C LEU A 54 -3.35 3.60 9.44
N ASP A 55 -3.74 2.53 8.77
CA ASP A 55 -4.73 2.54 7.70
C ASP A 55 -5.74 1.41 7.93
N LEU A 56 -7.00 1.81 8.03
CA LEU A 56 -8.14 0.93 8.18
C LEU A 56 -8.96 1.00 6.90
N GLY A 57 -9.40 -0.14 6.38
CA GLY A 57 -10.22 -0.15 5.18
C GLY A 57 -11.20 -1.31 5.12
N ILE A 58 -12.31 -1.08 4.43
CA ILE A 58 -13.29 -2.08 4.06
C ILE A 58 -13.42 -2.10 2.53
N HIS A 59 -13.40 -3.29 1.94
CA HIS A 59 -13.58 -3.47 0.50
C HIS A 59 -14.74 -4.42 0.26
N TYR A 60 -15.74 -4.00 -0.50
CA TYR A 60 -16.95 -4.76 -0.80
C TYR A 60 -17.06 -5.03 -2.31
N PRO A 61 -17.28 -6.29 -2.73
CA PRO A 61 -17.51 -6.63 -4.13
C PRO A 61 -18.92 -6.21 -4.55
N ILE A 62 -19.04 -5.04 -5.18
CA ILE A 62 -20.34 -4.53 -5.67
C ILE A 62 -20.84 -5.28 -6.92
N LEU A 63 -19.93 -5.87 -7.70
CA LEU A 63 -20.23 -6.74 -8.84
C LEU A 63 -19.13 -7.82 -8.94
N SER A 64 -19.35 -8.86 -9.74
CA SER A 64 -18.41 -9.99 -9.91
C SER A 64 -16.95 -9.58 -10.21
N THR A 65 -16.77 -8.45 -10.90
CA THR A 65 -15.45 -7.92 -11.28
C THR A 65 -15.14 -6.56 -10.67
N TRP A 66 -16.05 -6.00 -9.86
CA TRP A 66 -15.90 -4.66 -9.29
C TRP A 66 -15.90 -4.68 -7.77
N THR A 67 -15.00 -3.91 -7.19
CA THR A 67 -14.87 -3.75 -5.73
C THR A 67 -14.85 -2.27 -5.39
N LEU A 68 -15.67 -1.87 -4.44
CA LEU A 68 -15.64 -0.54 -3.83
C LEU A 68 -14.90 -0.64 -2.50
N GLY A 69 -14.00 0.31 -2.23
CA GLY A 69 -13.23 0.39 -1.01
C GLY A 69 -13.42 1.74 -0.32
N LEU A 70 -13.65 1.70 0.99
CA LEU A 70 -13.57 2.88 1.85
C LEU A 70 -12.41 2.68 2.80
N LYS A 71 -11.55 3.68 2.93
CA LYS A 71 -10.37 3.61 3.78
C LYS A 71 -10.21 4.90 4.55
N TYR A 72 -9.63 4.80 5.73
CA TYR A 72 -9.21 5.93 6.53
C TYR A 72 -7.80 5.68 7.01
N ARG A 73 -6.90 6.59 6.64
CA ARG A 73 -5.50 6.53 7.03
C ARG A 73 -5.13 7.73 7.87
N THR A 74 -4.52 7.47 9.01
CA THR A 74 -3.79 8.48 9.78
C THR A 74 -2.31 8.25 9.55
N GLN A 75 -1.58 9.32 9.28
CA GLN A 75 -0.13 9.27 9.17
C GLN A 75 0.50 10.42 9.94
N TYR A 76 1.63 10.14 10.57
CA TYR A 76 2.45 11.13 11.23
C TYR A 76 3.78 11.19 10.51
N ARG A 77 4.26 12.41 10.27
CA ARG A 77 5.60 12.65 9.75
C ARG A 77 6.35 13.62 10.65
N PHE A 78 7.51 13.20 11.11
CA PHE A 78 8.41 14.05 11.87
C PHE A 78 9.13 15.00 10.88
N LYS A 79 8.94 16.30 11.06
CA LYS A 79 9.60 17.35 10.28
C LYS A 79 9.71 18.60 11.14
N GLU A 80 10.81 19.35 11.04
CA GLU A 80 11.01 20.62 11.78
C GLU A 80 10.83 20.43 13.31
N ASN A 81 11.40 19.35 13.84
CA ASN A 81 11.35 18.97 15.25
C ASN A 81 9.93 18.76 15.82
N LYS A 82 8.93 18.51 14.96
CA LYS A 82 7.55 18.21 15.36
C LYS A 82 6.95 17.08 14.55
N TRP A 83 6.01 16.37 15.16
CA TRP A 83 5.15 15.42 14.46
C TRP A 83 3.99 16.17 13.82
N ASN A 84 3.85 16.05 12.50
CA ASN A 84 2.71 16.61 11.78
C ASN A 84 1.74 15.49 11.45
N LEU A 85 0.50 15.63 11.87
CA LEU A 85 -0.58 14.71 11.52
C LEU A 85 -1.10 15.00 10.10
N GLU A 86 -1.33 13.94 9.34
CA GLU A 86 -2.13 14.01 8.13
C GLU A 86 -3.18 12.88 8.15
N GLN A 87 -4.45 13.27 8.03
CA GLN A 87 -5.58 12.36 7.94
C GLN A 87 -6.00 12.22 6.48
N ARG A 88 -6.35 11.00 6.07
CA ARG A 88 -6.68 10.67 4.69
C ARG A 88 -7.88 9.73 4.62
N PRO A 89 -9.12 10.24 4.64
CA PRO A 89 -10.24 9.49 4.10
C PRO A 89 -10.01 9.22 2.60
N GLN A 90 -10.31 7.99 2.19
CA GLN A 90 -10.10 7.51 0.83
C GLN A 90 -11.31 6.72 0.36
N ILE A 91 -11.66 6.90 -0.91
CA ILE A 91 -12.61 6.06 -1.63
C ILE A 91 -11.89 5.47 -2.84
N GLU A 92 -11.99 4.16 -3.04
CA GLU A 92 -11.42 3.49 -4.20
C GLU A 92 -12.42 2.59 -4.90
N ILE A 93 -12.29 2.51 -6.22
CA ILE A 93 -13.00 1.54 -7.05
C ILE A 93 -11.98 0.72 -7.82
N LEU A 94 -12.19 -0.59 -7.86
CA LEU A 94 -11.29 -1.55 -8.48
C LEU A 94 -12.07 -2.44 -9.44
N LYS A 95 -11.54 -2.61 -10.65
CA LYS A 95 -12.03 -3.55 -11.66
C LYS A 95 -10.98 -4.61 -11.93
N ALA A 96 -11.34 -5.89 -11.76
CA ALA A 96 -10.49 -7.03 -12.08
C ALA A 96 -10.98 -7.71 -13.37
N ILE A 97 -10.13 -7.73 -14.39
CA ILE A 97 -10.38 -8.44 -15.64
C ILE A 97 -9.43 -9.63 -15.68
N LYS A 98 -9.97 -10.84 -15.56
CA LYS A 98 -9.18 -12.07 -15.53
C LYS A 98 -9.77 -13.09 -16.51
N ASN A 99 -8.96 -13.51 -17.47
CA ASN A 99 -9.21 -14.67 -18.33
C ASN A 99 -7.91 -15.46 -18.52
N GLN A 100 -7.91 -16.49 -19.37
CA GLN A 100 -6.75 -17.36 -19.59
C GLN A 100 -5.53 -16.63 -20.18
N LYS A 101 -5.75 -15.51 -20.88
CA LYS A 101 -4.71 -14.74 -21.59
C LYS A 101 -4.34 -13.44 -20.86
N VAL A 102 -5.27 -12.87 -20.10
CA VAL A 102 -5.17 -11.52 -19.54
C VAL A 102 -5.51 -11.52 -18.06
N LYS A 103 -4.66 -10.87 -17.27
CA LYS A 103 -4.94 -10.55 -15.87
C LYS A 103 -4.62 -9.07 -15.63
N LEU A 104 -5.65 -8.25 -15.76
CA LEU A 104 -5.59 -6.79 -15.64
C LEU A 104 -6.36 -6.34 -14.41
N GLN A 105 -5.79 -5.38 -13.69
CA GLN A 105 -6.46 -4.69 -12.59
C GLN A 105 -6.40 -3.19 -12.84
N LEU A 106 -7.57 -2.58 -12.86
CA LEU A 106 -7.74 -1.13 -12.89
C LEU A 106 -8.17 -0.69 -11.49
N ARG A 107 -7.56 0.35 -10.95
CA ARG A 107 -7.97 0.95 -9.69
C ARG A 107 -8.01 2.46 -9.84
N SER A 108 -9.08 3.11 -9.41
CA SER A 108 -9.11 4.55 -9.20
C SER A 108 -9.35 4.83 -7.72
N ARG A 109 -8.64 5.78 -7.14
CA ARG A 109 -8.76 6.17 -5.74
C ARG A 109 -8.72 7.68 -5.61
N MET A 110 -9.65 8.22 -4.84
CA MET A 110 -9.62 9.61 -4.40
C MET A 110 -9.14 9.65 -2.95
N ASP A 111 -8.11 10.45 -2.71
CA ASP A 111 -7.52 10.72 -1.41
C ASP A 111 -7.84 12.18 -1.04
N TYR A 112 -8.58 12.41 0.04
CA TYR A 112 -8.72 13.75 0.62
C TYR A 112 -7.73 13.89 1.78
N ARG A 113 -6.80 14.84 1.70
CA ARG A 113 -5.63 14.93 2.58
C ARG A 113 -5.76 16.13 3.48
N ILE A 114 -6.08 15.88 4.75
CA ILE A 114 -6.18 16.91 5.79
C ILE A 114 -4.84 17.00 6.48
N ARG A 115 -4.15 18.14 6.38
CA ARG A 115 -2.74 18.28 6.79
C ARG A 115 -2.57 19.33 7.88
N GLU A 116 -1.94 18.94 8.97
CA GLU A 116 -1.58 19.90 10.01
C GLU A 116 -0.50 20.87 9.49
N GLY A 117 -0.78 22.18 9.56
CA GLY A 117 0.14 23.24 9.14
C GLY A 117 0.32 23.38 7.62
N LYS A 118 -0.57 22.80 6.81
CA LYS A 118 -0.63 22.96 5.35
C LYS A 118 -2.08 22.97 4.88
N GLU A 119 -2.33 23.46 3.68
CA GLU A 119 -3.65 23.38 3.08
C GLU A 119 -4.07 21.94 2.82
N ASP A 120 -5.38 21.70 2.87
CA ASP A 120 -5.95 20.43 2.49
C ASP A 120 -5.79 20.20 0.99
N GLU A 121 -5.65 18.93 0.57
CA GLU A 121 -5.42 18.59 -0.83
C GLU A 121 -6.24 17.37 -1.22
N MET A 122 -6.97 17.48 -2.33
CA MET A 122 -7.59 16.32 -2.95
C MET A 122 -6.66 15.77 -4.03
N ARG A 123 -6.48 14.45 -4.05
CA ARG A 123 -5.65 13.77 -5.05
C ARG A 123 -6.35 12.54 -5.58
N ASN A 124 -6.42 12.43 -6.90
CA ASN A 124 -6.86 11.22 -7.57
C ASN A 124 -5.66 10.38 -8.02
N ARG A 125 -5.78 9.07 -7.88
CA ARG A 125 -4.77 8.09 -8.22
C ARG A 125 -5.41 6.98 -9.03
N SER A 126 -4.98 6.84 -10.28
CA SER A 126 -5.45 5.74 -11.14
C SER A 126 -4.29 4.81 -11.41
N ARG A 127 -4.47 3.51 -11.17
CA ARG A 127 -3.47 2.47 -11.39
C ARG A 127 -3.97 1.48 -12.42
N ILE A 128 -3.09 1.16 -13.36
CA ILE A 128 -3.26 0.08 -14.32
C ILE A 128 -2.18 -0.96 -14.03
N GLN A 129 -2.58 -2.20 -13.73
CA GLN A 129 -1.66 -3.29 -13.43
C GLN A 129 -1.97 -4.50 -14.30
N PHE A 130 -0.99 -4.91 -15.10
CA PHE A 130 -0.99 -6.14 -15.87
C PHE A 130 -0.16 -7.19 -15.16
N LYS A 131 -0.69 -8.40 -15.01
CA LYS A 131 0.00 -9.56 -14.45
C LYS A 131 0.04 -10.66 -15.49
N ALA A 132 1.10 -11.47 -15.48
CA ALA A 132 1.07 -12.71 -16.23
C ALA A 132 -0.12 -13.58 -15.77
N PRO A 133 -0.82 -14.26 -16.71
CA PRO A 133 -2.00 -15.06 -16.39
C PRO A 133 -1.63 -16.29 -15.55
N LYS A 134 -0.41 -16.81 -15.70
CA LYS A 134 0.14 -17.94 -14.95
C LYS A 134 1.50 -17.57 -14.34
N PRO A 135 1.85 -18.10 -13.15
CA PRO A 135 3.21 -17.99 -12.61
C PRO A 135 4.22 -18.63 -13.57
N PHE A 136 5.37 -18.01 -13.70
CA PHE A 136 6.53 -18.54 -14.40
C PHE A 136 7.40 -19.26 -13.37
N THR A 137 7.86 -20.47 -13.68
CA THR A 137 8.83 -21.32 -12.91
C THR A 137 8.32 -22.09 -11.69
N PHE A 138 9.16 -23.06 -11.27
CA PHE A 138 9.05 -23.86 -10.04
C PHE A 138 8.84 -23.01 -8.78
N PHE A 139 9.35 -21.77 -8.75
CA PHE A 139 9.24 -20.85 -7.61
C PHE A 139 7.92 -20.08 -7.54
N GLN A 140 6.95 -20.35 -8.42
CA GLN A 140 5.63 -19.68 -8.46
C GLN A 140 5.70 -18.15 -8.61
N ILE A 141 6.71 -17.65 -9.33
CA ILE A 141 6.92 -16.21 -9.53
C ILE A 141 5.91 -15.69 -10.55
N THR A 142 5.13 -14.67 -10.21
CA THR A 142 4.17 -14.04 -11.14
C THR A 142 4.66 -12.65 -11.54
N PRO A 143 5.21 -12.48 -12.76
CA PRO A 143 5.64 -11.16 -13.21
C PRO A 143 4.44 -10.22 -13.41
N PHE A 144 4.68 -8.92 -13.21
CA PHE A 144 3.69 -7.88 -13.41
C PHE A 144 4.33 -6.57 -13.86
N ILE A 145 3.55 -5.76 -14.59
CA ILE A 145 3.85 -4.37 -14.92
C ILE A 145 2.72 -3.52 -14.32
N SER A 146 3.07 -2.41 -13.67
CA SER A 146 2.10 -1.52 -13.04
C SER A 146 2.51 -0.08 -13.27
N ASN A 147 1.56 0.75 -13.70
CA ASN A 147 1.74 2.20 -13.74
C ASN A 147 0.66 2.89 -12.92
N GLU A 148 1.02 3.96 -12.22
CA GLU A 148 0.13 4.76 -11.39
C GLU A 148 0.19 6.22 -11.82
N PHE A 149 -0.96 6.75 -12.22
CA PHE A 149 -1.17 8.14 -12.62
C PHE A 149 -1.71 8.93 -11.44
N PHE A 150 -1.22 10.15 -11.31
CA PHE A 150 -1.55 11.04 -10.21
C PHE A 150 -2.14 12.33 -10.75
N PHE A 151 -3.35 12.64 -10.31
CA PHE A 151 -4.05 13.86 -10.67
C PHE A 151 -4.26 14.65 -9.39
N ALA A 152 -3.54 15.76 -9.26
CA ALA A 152 -3.82 16.76 -8.24
C ALA A 152 -4.40 17.98 -8.97
N PRO A 153 -5.47 18.61 -8.45
CA PRO A 153 -5.81 19.96 -8.86
C PRO A 153 -4.55 20.83 -8.73
N LYS A 154 -4.27 21.68 -9.72
CA LYS A 154 -3.37 22.83 -9.48
C LYS A 154 -4.07 23.63 -8.38
N THR A 155 -3.54 23.59 -7.16
CA THR A 155 -4.03 24.40 -6.05
C THR A 155 -4.01 25.86 -6.50
N TRP A 156 -5.12 26.55 -6.26
CA TRP A 156 -5.39 27.96 -6.51
C TRP A 156 -4.90 28.77 -5.32
#